data_AF-A0AAU6RXQ5-F1
#
_entry.id   AF-A0AAU6RXQ5-F1
#
_cell.length_a   1.000
_cell.length_b   1.000
_cell.length_c   1.000
_cell.angle_alpha   90.00
_cell.angle_beta   90.00
_cell.angle_gamma   90.00
#
_symmetry.space_group_name_H-M   'P 1'
#
loop_
_entity.id
_entity.type
_entity.pdbx_description
1 polymer ?
#
loop_
_entity_poly.entity_id
_entity_poly.type
_entity_poly.pdbx_seq_one_letter_code
_entity_poly.pdbx_strand_id
1 'polypeptide(L)'
;MIVTFVSQCEKKSLKRTRRILDAFANRIGDNVWQTAITEDGLQTVKQLLRKSATKSTAVSCHRNKTRQLTELVWIVGNKRRFNEVGVVPVNWTNNEVFMDLPITTANILANTNEQPLSQHLFAVGYLGYKIIEKMQISNPKLAQAALVAGILHDIGKLDPQFQGWLKTKIGKEPLDTSDEIEMLPDLPDDGVHIDNSIRGHTKFTFEKHPRHHEISWLLAQSILPTDALNSNQRNQVFHGIYWHHTRPYRKDDKFFMQAKGIHKLFLKSLKSESINNIMNELSAVLNDVAQISAGYTDINFDNLIPEWNKSFKLTQEDLPSYKIYDELAEDVDEFTVDIKPNALNNLIRTAVISADRIVSAMPAEDLTDYIKEGNLEQAIDKITIEDTDLSHKIDVCLAGFESRYPNSERNLAQTQAAKQLAELKETAEFDEADNIGVLQGPAGCGKTKIALEWASRTNANKIIWVCPRVQVCLGLLTDLTQAEYLPESRIEIFTGEYKKILTNGMSMEDTPDTSESDYFSGDIVLTTIDQVINNIISHHKVTTQMTDFMQAHVVFDEFHELIPMPAFNLLFAELIEAKKYRGVNANTLLNRPVIVGGSTF
;
A
#
# COMPACT_ATOMS: atom_id res chain seq x y z
N MET A 1 17.05 -0.47 39.16
CA MET A 1 15.77 -0.65 38.42
C MET A 1 14.61 -0.15 39.27
N ILE A 2 13.53 0.33 38.67
CA ILE A 2 12.30 0.68 39.41
C ILE A 2 11.35 -0.53 39.37
N VAL A 3 10.87 -0.93 40.54
CA VAL A 3 9.94 -2.05 40.69
C VAL A 3 8.68 -1.63 41.42
N THR A 4 7.57 -2.24 41.05
CA THR A 4 6.25 -2.05 41.65
C THR A 4 5.75 -3.39 42.19
N PHE A 5 5.38 -3.44 43.46
CA PHE A 5 4.78 -4.60 44.10
C PHE A 5 3.29 -4.38 44.30
N VAL A 6 2.47 -5.35 43.89
CA VAL A 6 1.01 -5.32 44.09
C VAL A 6 0.59 -6.53 44.93
N SER A 7 -0.14 -6.29 46.02
CA SER A 7 -0.60 -7.35 46.93
C SER A 7 -2.11 -7.59 46.84
N GLN A 8 -2.49 -8.84 46.64
CA GLN A 8 -3.85 -9.38 46.80
C GLN A 8 -3.90 -10.35 47.99
N CYS A 9 -3.06 -10.10 49.00
CA CYS A 9 -3.02 -10.91 50.21
C CYS A 9 -4.28 -10.72 51.04
N GLU A 10 -4.79 -11.81 51.61
CA GLU A 10 -5.95 -11.78 52.47
C GLU A 10 -5.61 -12.19 53.91
N LYS A 11 -6.54 -11.90 54.83
CA LYS A 11 -6.47 -12.35 56.23
C LYS A 11 -5.16 -11.93 56.91
N LYS A 12 -4.52 -12.83 57.67
CA LYS A 12 -3.28 -12.57 58.40
C LYS A 12 -2.06 -12.37 57.49
N SER A 13 -2.13 -12.79 56.23
CA SER A 13 -1.02 -12.61 55.27
C SER A 13 -0.84 -11.15 54.90
N LEU A 14 -1.92 -10.37 54.79
CA LEU A 14 -1.84 -8.96 54.44
C LEU A 14 -0.95 -8.17 55.41
N LYS A 15 -1.19 -8.32 56.72
CA LYS A 15 -0.38 -7.65 57.75
C LYS A 15 1.10 -8.05 57.69
N ARG A 16 1.40 -9.31 57.37
CA ARG A 16 2.78 -9.83 57.26
C ARG A 16 3.48 -9.30 56.01
N THR A 17 2.81 -9.36 54.86
CA THR A 17 3.32 -8.83 53.59
C THR A 17 3.57 -7.33 53.67
N ARG A 18 2.64 -6.58 54.27
CA ARG A 18 2.80 -5.14 54.52
C ARG A 18 4.07 -4.85 55.32
N ARG A 19 4.26 -5.54 56.45
CA ARG A 19 5.47 -5.39 57.28
C ARG A 19 6.77 -5.66 56.53
N ILE A 20 6.77 -6.63 55.61
CA ILE A 20 7.96 -6.93 54.80
C ILE A 20 8.15 -5.83 53.76
N LEU A 21 7.15 -5.53 52.92
CA LEU A 21 7.28 -4.57 51.83
C LEU A 21 7.52 -3.13 52.30
N ASP A 22 6.90 -2.72 53.42
CA ASP A 22 7.11 -1.38 54.00
C ASP A 22 8.57 -1.16 54.45
N ALA A 23 9.34 -2.22 54.69
CA ALA A 23 10.76 -2.11 55.06
C ALA A 23 11.69 -1.91 53.85
N PHE A 24 11.22 -2.23 52.63
CA PHE A 24 12.04 -2.21 51.41
C PHE A 24 11.55 -1.22 50.34
N ALA A 25 10.29 -0.78 50.42
CA ALA A 25 9.66 0.03 49.39
C ALA A 25 8.67 1.05 49.96
N ASN A 26 8.50 2.15 49.23
CA ASN A 26 7.52 3.17 49.59
C ASN A 26 6.13 2.69 49.21
N ARG A 27 5.20 2.72 50.16
CA ARG A 27 3.80 2.41 49.90
C ARG A 27 3.13 3.59 49.21
N ILE A 28 2.59 3.36 48.02
CA ILE A 28 1.93 4.38 47.17
C ILE A 28 0.42 4.14 46.99
N GLY A 29 -0.11 3.07 47.56
CA GLY A 29 -1.53 2.77 47.62
C GLY A 29 -1.83 1.72 48.69
N ASP A 30 -3.10 1.38 48.92
CA ASP A 30 -3.50 0.49 50.03
C ASP A 30 -2.75 -0.84 50.05
N ASN A 31 -2.49 -1.40 48.86
CA ASN A 31 -1.77 -2.65 48.65
C ASN A 31 -0.74 -2.54 47.51
N VAL A 32 -0.15 -1.36 47.33
CA VAL A 32 0.82 -1.09 46.26
C VAL A 32 2.08 -0.42 46.82
N TRP A 33 3.25 -0.90 46.41
CA TRP A 33 4.55 -0.35 46.78
C TRP A 33 5.41 -0.12 45.56
N GLN A 34 6.25 0.90 45.60
CA GLN A 34 7.20 1.20 44.55
C GLN A 34 8.55 1.63 45.14
N THR A 35 9.64 1.19 44.52
CA THR A 35 10.99 1.55 44.94
C THR A 35 12.01 1.39 43.82
N ALA A 36 13.12 2.11 43.91
CA ALA A 36 14.32 1.82 43.12
C ALA A 36 15.17 0.80 43.89
N ILE A 37 15.42 -0.38 43.31
CA ILE A 37 16.14 -1.48 43.96
C ILE A 37 17.18 -2.12 43.02
N THR A 38 18.15 -2.83 43.61
CA THR A 38 19.12 -3.70 42.91
C THR A 38 18.54 -5.11 42.71
N GLU A 39 19.14 -5.92 41.83
CA GLU A 39 18.70 -7.30 41.56
C GLU A 39 18.82 -8.17 42.82
N ASP A 40 19.92 -8.05 43.57
CA ASP A 40 20.12 -8.77 44.84
C ASP A 40 19.10 -8.35 45.90
N GLY A 41 18.75 -7.06 45.94
CA GLY A 41 17.68 -6.55 46.81
C GLY A 41 16.33 -7.14 46.44
N LEU A 42 16.02 -7.24 45.14
CA LEU A 42 14.78 -7.83 44.65
C LEU A 42 14.70 -9.34 44.98
N GLN A 43 15.79 -10.07 44.82
CA GLN A 43 15.86 -11.48 45.19
C GLN A 43 15.68 -11.68 46.71
N THR A 44 16.26 -10.80 47.52
CA THR A 44 16.12 -10.82 48.99
C THR A 44 14.66 -10.63 49.40
N VAL A 45 13.97 -9.64 48.81
CA VAL A 45 12.53 -9.40 49.04
C VAL A 45 11.71 -10.63 48.64
N LYS A 46 11.99 -11.21 47.48
CA LYS A 46 11.33 -12.45 47.01
C LYS A 46 11.50 -13.60 48.00
N GLN A 47 12.71 -13.80 48.54
CA GLN A 47 12.99 -14.85 49.52
C GLN A 47 12.25 -14.63 50.85
N LEU A 48 12.20 -13.38 51.36
CA LEU A 48 11.50 -13.05 52.60
C LEU A 48 9.98 -13.24 52.47
N LEU A 49 9.42 -12.84 51.33
CA LEU A 49 8.00 -13.09 51.02
C LEU A 49 7.70 -14.58 50.90
N ARG A 50 8.58 -15.37 50.27
CA ARG A 50 8.42 -16.84 50.18
C ARG A 50 8.49 -17.52 51.55
N LYS A 51 9.40 -17.11 52.43
CA LYS A 51 9.55 -17.69 53.78
C LYS A 51 8.30 -17.49 54.65
N SER A 52 7.58 -16.39 54.44
CA SER A 52 6.37 -16.04 55.20
C SER A 52 5.06 -16.34 54.47
N ALA A 53 5.15 -16.94 53.27
CA ALA A 53 4.01 -17.20 52.42
C ALA A 53 3.09 -18.29 52.99
N THR A 54 1.79 -18.02 52.89
CA THR A 54 0.70 -18.96 53.19
C THR A 54 -0.26 -19.01 52.00
N LYS A 55 -1.30 -19.86 52.06
CA LYS A 55 -2.34 -19.97 51.01
C LYS A 55 -3.05 -18.65 50.69
N SER A 56 -3.09 -17.70 51.64
CA SER A 56 -3.69 -16.37 51.47
C SER A 56 -2.68 -15.28 51.07
N THR A 57 -1.44 -15.65 50.75
CA THR A 57 -0.41 -14.72 50.27
C THR A 57 -0.50 -14.65 48.75
N ALA A 58 -0.56 -13.45 48.18
CA ALA A 58 -0.54 -13.21 46.74
C ALA A 58 0.11 -11.85 46.50
N VAL A 59 1.32 -11.85 45.93
CA VAL A 59 2.08 -10.64 45.62
C VAL A 59 2.68 -10.77 44.23
N SER A 60 2.41 -9.81 43.33
CA SER A 60 3.07 -9.69 42.03
C SER A 60 4.14 -8.60 42.08
N CYS A 61 5.23 -8.84 41.35
CA CYS A 61 6.33 -7.90 41.20
C CYS A 61 6.50 -7.53 39.72
N HIS A 62 6.40 -6.25 39.44
CA HIS A 62 6.56 -5.66 38.11
C HIS A 62 7.82 -4.82 38.05
N ARG A 63 8.57 -4.90 36.96
CA ARG A 63 9.74 -4.07 36.69
C ARG A 63 9.42 -3.12 35.54
N ASN A 64 9.72 -1.84 35.71
CA ASN A 64 9.57 -0.88 34.62
C ASN A 64 10.74 -1.06 33.64
N LYS A 65 10.44 -1.49 32.41
CA LYS A 65 11.43 -1.69 31.33
C LYS A 65 11.64 -0.40 30.53
N THR A 66 10.57 0.33 30.27
CA THR A 66 10.57 1.66 29.63
C THR A 66 9.63 2.61 30.38
N ARG A 67 9.38 3.82 29.85
CA ARG A 67 8.39 4.76 30.42
C ARG A 67 6.94 4.25 30.32
N GLN A 68 6.63 3.37 29.37
CA GLN A 68 5.27 2.88 29.11
C GLN A 68 5.09 1.39 29.40
N LEU A 69 6.18 0.62 29.51
CA LEU A 69 6.11 -0.84 29.63
C LEU A 69 6.59 -1.35 31.00
N THR A 70 5.75 -2.18 31.63
CA THR A 70 6.05 -2.92 32.85
C THR A 70 6.03 -4.42 32.60
N GLU A 71 7.08 -5.11 33.02
CA GLU A 71 7.24 -6.55 32.85
C GLU A 71 7.02 -7.28 34.17
N LEU A 72 6.24 -8.36 34.15
CA LEU A 72 6.06 -9.24 35.31
C LEU A 72 7.34 -10.04 35.57
N VAL A 73 8.00 -9.79 36.71
CA VAL A 73 9.22 -10.53 37.09
C VAL A 73 8.89 -11.82 37.82
N TRP A 74 7.94 -11.79 38.75
CA TRP A 74 7.50 -12.97 39.50
C TRP A 74 6.21 -12.72 40.29
N ILE A 75 5.57 -13.84 40.69
CA ILE A 75 4.47 -13.88 41.65
C ILE A 75 4.84 -14.78 42.83
N VAL A 76 4.57 -14.33 44.06
CA VAL A 76 4.73 -15.12 45.28
C VAL A 76 3.35 -15.46 45.87
N GLY A 77 3.10 -16.75 46.06
CA GLY A 77 1.89 -17.27 46.67
C GLY A 77 0.83 -17.67 45.64
N ASN A 78 -0.43 -17.32 45.90
CA ASN A 78 -1.58 -17.72 45.10
C ASN A 78 -1.64 -16.95 43.77
N LYS A 79 -1.20 -17.61 42.71
CA LYS A 79 -1.22 -17.07 41.34
C LYS A 79 -2.61 -16.78 40.80
N ARG A 80 -3.66 -17.45 41.31
CA ARG A 80 -5.05 -17.26 40.84
C ARG A 80 -5.62 -15.87 41.15
N ARG A 81 -4.92 -15.06 41.93
CA ARG A 81 -5.30 -13.66 42.18
C ARG A 81 -4.78 -12.69 41.12
N PHE A 82 -4.07 -13.20 40.12
CA PHE A 82 -3.54 -12.44 39.01
C PHE A 82 -3.80 -13.17 37.69
N ASN A 83 -3.86 -12.45 36.58
CA ASN A 83 -3.84 -13.03 35.23
C ASN A 83 -2.40 -13.41 34.81
N GLU A 84 -2.23 -13.85 33.56
CA GLU A 84 -0.94 -14.34 33.02
C GLU A 84 0.16 -13.28 33.04
N VAL A 85 -0.22 -12.00 32.91
CA VAL A 85 0.69 -10.85 32.98
C VAL A 85 0.76 -10.21 34.38
N GLY A 86 0.17 -10.81 35.41
CA GLY A 86 0.33 -10.38 36.80
C GLY A 86 -0.56 -9.20 37.23
N VAL A 87 -1.58 -8.89 36.44
CA VAL A 87 -2.63 -7.88 36.70
C VAL A 87 -3.76 -8.48 37.52
N VAL A 88 -4.37 -7.68 38.40
CA VAL A 88 -5.47 -8.12 39.26
C VAL A 88 -6.76 -8.21 38.44
N PRO A 89 -7.41 -9.39 38.35
CA PRO A 89 -8.65 -9.53 37.59
C PRO A 89 -9.80 -8.81 38.30
N VAL A 90 -10.55 -7.99 37.55
CA VAL A 90 -11.72 -7.24 38.06
C VAL A 90 -13.03 -8.01 37.89
N ASN A 91 -13.14 -8.87 36.87
CA ASN A 91 -14.27 -9.74 36.59
C ASN A 91 -13.79 -11.14 36.18
N TRP A 92 -14.65 -12.16 36.36
CA TRP A 92 -14.40 -13.54 35.95
C TRP A 92 -15.55 -14.02 35.06
N THR A 93 -15.25 -14.71 33.97
CA THR A 93 -16.26 -15.32 33.09
C THR A 93 -15.80 -16.73 32.68
N ASN A 94 -16.77 -17.63 32.49
CA ASN A 94 -16.55 -18.95 31.90
C ASN A 94 -16.73 -18.95 30.37
N ASN A 95 -17.31 -17.89 29.81
CA ASN A 95 -17.34 -17.64 28.37
C ASN A 95 -16.01 -17.02 27.96
N GLU A 96 -15.51 -17.40 26.78
CA GLU A 96 -14.36 -16.73 26.16
C GLU A 96 -14.59 -15.21 26.15
N VAL A 97 -13.70 -14.49 26.80
CA VAL A 97 -13.58 -13.04 26.61
C VAL A 97 -12.91 -12.89 25.26
N PHE A 98 -13.45 -12.02 24.41
CA PHE A 98 -12.78 -11.57 23.18
C PHE A 98 -11.45 -10.91 23.55
N MET A 99 -10.41 -11.71 23.72
CA MET A 99 -9.06 -11.26 23.44
C MET A 99 -8.89 -11.36 21.93
N ASP A 100 -8.22 -10.37 21.37
CA ASP A 100 -7.90 -10.20 19.97
C ASP A 100 -7.75 -11.55 19.23
N LEU A 101 -8.64 -11.75 18.23
CA LEU A 101 -8.74 -12.92 17.34
C LEU A 101 -9.06 -14.28 18.00
N PRO A 102 -9.86 -15.15 17.36
CA PRO A 102 -9.97 -16.53 17.80
C PRO A 102 -8.58 -17.21 17.78
N ILE A 103 -8.27 -17.96 18.83
CA ILE A 103 -6.97 -18.63 19.06
C ILE A 103 -6.50 -19.44 17.84
N THR A 104 -7.44 -19.91 17.01
CA THR A 104 -7.19 -20.67 15.79
C THR A 104 -6.55 -19.85 14.66
N THR A 105 -6.88 -18.57 14.51
CA THR A 105 -6.41 -17.73 13.40
C THR A 105 -5.21 -16.86 13.78
N ALA A 106 -5.02 -16.57 15.07
CA ALA A 106 -3.87 -15.81 15.58
C ALA A 106 -2.51 -16.46 15.21
N ASN A 107 -2.47 -17.78 14.98
CA ASN A 107 -1.26 -18.51 14.60
C ASN A 107 -1.00 -18.54 13.08
N ILE A 108 -1.91 -18.00 12.27
CA ILE A 108 -1.79 -17.93 10.81
C ILE A 108 -1.22 -16.56 10.47
N LEU A 109 0.01 -16.54 9.98
CA LEU A 109 0.76 -15.31 9.77
C LEU A 109 0.82 -14.93 8.28
N ALA A 110 0.75 -13.63 7.97
CA ALA A 110 0.86 -13.11 6.62
C ALA A 110 2.30 -12.93 6.15
N ASN A 111 3.22 -12.55 7.03
CA ASN A 111 4.58 -12.18 6.66
C ASN A 111 5.57 -12.34 7.83
N THR A 112 6.83 -11.97 7.58
CA THR A 112 7.93 -12.07 8.53
C THR A 112 7.84 -11.08 9.68
N ASN A 113 6.96 -10.07 9.60
CA ASN A 113 6.70 -9.12 10.69
C ASN A 113 5.68 -9.66 11.70
N GLU A 114 5.34 -10.95 11.61
CA GLU A 114 4.42 -11.66 12.51
C GLU A 114 2.99 -11.09 12.52
N GLN A 115 2.58 -10.46 11.40
CA GLN A 115 1.22 -9.96 11.24
C GLN A 115 0.21 -11.12 11.13
N PRO A 116 -0.89 -11.13 11.90
CA PRO A 116 -1.98 -12.07 11.70
C PRO A 116 -2.59 -11.92 10.31
N LEU A 117 -2.88 -13.04 9.64
CA LEU A 117 -3.38 -13.03 8.27
C LEU A 117 -4.72 -12.27 8.14
N SER A 118 -5.65 -12.45 9.07
CA SER A 118 -6.95 -11.74 9.02
C SER A 118 -6.82 -10.22 9.10
N GLN A 119 -5.97 -9.71 10.01
CA GLN A 119 -5.69 -8.28 10.13
C GLN A 119 -5.03 -7.72 8.87
N HIS A 120 -4.04 -8.44 8.34
CA HIS A 120 -3.34 -8.07 7.12
C HIS A 120 -4.32 -7.98 5.93
N LEU A 121 -5.14 -9.01 5.70
CA LEU A 121 -6.12 -9.04 4.61
C LEU A 121 -7.15 -7.91 4.73
N PHE A 122 -7.68 -7.65 5.93
CA PHE A 122 -8.59 -6.54 6.16
C PHE A 122 -7.93 -5.20 5.85
N ALA A 123 -6.72 -4.96 6.40
CA ALA A 123 -6.00 -3.71 6.23
C ALA A 123 -5.67 -3.44 4.75
N VAL A 124 -5.22 -4.45 3.99
CA VAL A 124 -4.94 -4.30 2.56
C VAL A 124 -6.22 -4.03 1.77
N GLY A 125 -7.31 -4.73 2.06
CA GLY A 125 -8.62 -4.43 1.47
C GLY A 125 -9.10 -3.01 1.75
N TYR A 126 -9.07 -2.60 3.02
CA TYR A 126 -9.51 -1.28 3.47
C TYR A 126 -8.68 -0.16 2.81
N LEU A 127 -7.35 -0.27 2.84
CA LEU A 127 -6.48 0.71 2.20
C LEU A 127 -6.62 0.70 0.68
N GLY A 128 -6.79 -0.47 0.05
CA GLY A 128 -7.05 -0.56 -1.39
C GLY A 128 -8.32 0.20 -1.81
N TYR A 129 -9.38 0.10 -1.01
CA TYR A 129 -10.61 0.89 -1.19
C TYR A 129 -10.34 2.39 -1.08
N LYS A 130 -9.70 2.82 0.02
CA LYS A 130 -9.40 4.23 0.28
C LYS A 130 -8.44 4.84 -0.74
N ILE A 131 -7.49 4.06 -1.29
CA ILE A 131 -6.58 4.53 -2.34
C ILE A 131 -7.35 4.89 -3.62
N ILE A 132 -8.34 4.08 -4.02
CA ILE A 132 -9.20 4.40 -5.17
C ILE A 132 -10.04 5.65 -4.89
N GLU A 133 -10.55 5.82 -3.66
CA GLU A 133 -11.27 7.04 -3.27
C GLU A 133 -10.36 8.28 -3.28
N LYS A 134 -9.13 8.19 -2.74
CA LYS A 134 -8.15 9.28 -2.74
C LYS A 134 -7.70 9.69 -4.14
N MET A 135 -7.67 8.75 -5.10
CA MET A 135 -7.47 9.07 -6.52
C MET A 135 -8.66 9.82 -7.15
N GLN A 136 -9.78 9.97 -6.43
CA GLN A 136 -11.02 10.60 -6.90
C GLN A 136 -11.56 9.95 -8.17
N ILE A 137 -11.57 8.63 -8.21
CA ILE A 137 -12.11 7.86 -9.33
C ILE A 137 -13.64 7.77 -9.20
N SER A 138 -14.34 8.26 -10.22
CA SER A 138 -15.81 8.27 -10.33
C SER A 138 -16.39 6.87 -10.63
N ASN A 139 -15.99 5.85 -9.86
CA ASN A 139 -16.45 4.48 -10.04
C ASN A 139 -16.47 3.71 -8.69
N PRO A 140 -17.59 3.75 -7.94
CA PRO A 140 -17.70 3.07 -6.63
C PRO A 140 -17.58 1.55 -6.74
N LYS A 141 -17.97 0.99 -7.89
CA LYS A 141 -17.81 -0.44 -8.19
C LYS A 141 -16.35 -0.85 -8.27
N LEU A 142 -15.47 0.04 -8.76
CA LEU A 142 -14.04 -0.19 -8.80
C LEU A 142 -13.43 -0.20 -7.40
N ALA A 143 -13.85 0.73 -6.53
CA ALA A 143 -13.42 0.74 -5.13
C ALA A 143 -13.84 -0.55 -4.41
N GLN A 144 -15.06 -1.01 -4.61
CA GLN A 144 -15.52 -2.32 -4.10
C GLN A 144 -14.66 -3.48 -4.66
N ALA A 145 -14.32 -3.46 -5.94
CA ALA A 145 -13.46 -4.48 -6.52
C ALA A 145 -12.05 -4.46 -5.90
N ALA A 146 -11.48 -3.29 -5.62
CA ALA A 146 -10.20 -3.15 -4.92
C ALA A 146 -10.26 -3.68 -3.48
N LEU A 147 -11.36 -3.40 -2.75
CA LEU A 147 -11.60 -3.95 -1.41
C LEU A 147 -11.60 -5.48 -1.43
N VAL A 148 -12.41 -6.09 -2.30
CA VAL A 148 -12.55 -7.54 -2.40
C VAL A 148 -11.24 -8.18 -2.87
N ALA A 149 -10.55 -7.57 -3.84
CA ALA A 149 -9.25 -8.04 -4.29
C ALA A 149 -8.23 -8.01 -3.15
N GLY A 150 -8.16 -6.92 -2.38
CA GLY A 150 -7.25 -6.80 -1.23
C GLY A 150 -7.56 -7.79 -0.10
N ILE A 151 -8.83 -8.07 0.21
CA ILE A 151 -9.20 -9.10 1.20
C ILE A 151 -8.78 -10.50 0.74
N LEU A 152 -8.77 -10.77 -0.57
CA LEU A 152 -8.52 -12.10 -1.12
C LEU A 152 -7.11 -12.31 -1.69
N HIS A 153 -6.29 -11.27 -1.81
CA HIS A 153 -5.02 -11.34 -2.55
C HIS A 153 -4.04 -12.37 -1.97
N ASP A 154 -4.04 -12.55 -0.65
CA ASP A 154 -3.05 -13.32 0.08
C ASP A 154 -3.62 -14.55 0.82
N ILE A 155 -4.86 -14.94 0.53
CA ILE A 155 -5.47 -16.14 1.15
C ILE A 155 -4.71 -17.43 0.81
N GLY A 156 -3.92 -17.45 -0.27
CA GLY A 156 -3.02 -18.53 -0.63
C GLY A 156 -1.87 -18.74 0.36
N LYS A 157 -1.60 -17.78 1.26
CA LYS A 157 -0.65 -17.94 2.37
C LYS A 157 -1.12 -18.93 3.45
N LEU A 158 -2.36 -19.42 3.36
CA LEU A 158 -2.84 -20.59 4.10
C LEU A 158 -2.14 -21.89 3.70
N ASP A 159 -1.35 -21.90 2.62
CA ASP A 159 -0.51 -23.05 2.27
C ASP A 159 0.37 -23.49 3.46
N PRO A 160 0.23 -24.74 3.94
CA PRO A 160 1.04 -25.26 5.05
C PRO A 160 2.54 -25.20 4.78
N GLN A 161 2.97 -25.30 3.51
CA GLN A 161 4.38 -25.16 3.16
C GLN A 161 4.88 -23.73 3.35
N PHE A 162 4.04 -22.74 3.04
CA PHE A 162 4.33 -21.32 3.30
C PHE A 162 4.39 -21.04 4.80
N GLN A 163 3.38 -21.46 5.57
CA GLN A 163 3.36 -21.29 7.03
C GLN A 163 4.55 -21.98 7.71
N GLY A 164 4.94 -23.17 7.25
CA GLY A 164 6.12 -23.88 7.76
C GLY A 164 7.44 -23.17 7.43
N TRP A 165 7.58 -22.64 6.21
CA TRP A 165 8.73 -21.84 5.80
C TRP A 165 8.82 -20.55 6.63
N LEU A 166 7.69 -19.87 6.86
CA LEU A 166 7.63 -18.62 7.61
C LEU A 166 8.05 -18.81 9.08
N LYS A 167 7.52 -19.83 9.75
CA LYS A 167 7.92 -20.19 11.12
C LYS A 167 9.42 -20.49 11.24
N THR A 168 10.00 -21.11 10.22
CA THR A 168 11.44 -21.41 10.19
C THR A 168 12.27 -20.14 9.98
N LYS A 169 11.75 -19.17 9.21
CA LYS A 169 12.40 -17.88 8.96
C LYS A 169 12.41 -17.01 10.22
N ILE A 170 11.30 -16.96 10.94
CA ILE A 170 11.15 -16.22 12.21
C ILE A 170 11.99 -16.87 13.33
N GLY A 171 12.04 -18.20 13.41
CA GLY A 171 12.72 -18.93 14.48
C GLY A 171 14.25 -18.98 14.44
N LYS A 172 14.91 -18.32 13.47
CA LYS A 172 16.39 -18.19 13.46
C LYS A 172 16.77 -16.92 14.23
N GLU A 173 17.49 -17.07 15.35
CA GLU A 173 18.20 -15.94 15.96
C GLU A 173 19.18 -15.30 14.94
N PRO A 174 19.39 -13.97 14.97
CA PRO A 174 20.43 -13.33 14.16
C PRO A 174 21.75 -14.02 14.46
N LEU A 175 22.47 -14.47 13.43
CA LEU A 175 23.82 -14.99 13.66
C LEU A 175 24.65 -13.87 14.28
N ASP A 176 25.33 -14.21 15.37
CA ASP A 176 26.33 -13.40 16.06
C ASP A 176 27.55 -13.24 15.13
N THR A 177 27.44 -12.37 14.14
CA THR A 177 28.57 -11.83 13.38
C THR A 177 28.65 -10.36 13.69
N SER A 178 29.69 -10.00 14.42
CA SER A 178 30.08 -8.65 14.81
C SER A 178 30.55 -7.76 13.65
N ASP A 179 30.14 -8.07 12.42
CA ASP A 179 30.41 -7.28 11.23
C ASP A 179 29.06 -6.99 10.56
N GLU A 180 28.74 -5.70 10.54
CA GLU A 180 27.55 -5.09 9.96
C GLU A 180 26.24 -5.39 10.71
N ILE A 181 25.70 -4.33 11.34
CA ILE A 181 24.27 -4.20 11.56
C ILE A 181 23.67 -4.19 10.15
N GLU A 182 23.35 -5.36 9.59
CA GLU A 182 22.36 -5.44 8.53
C GLU A 182 21.09 -4.84 9.14
N MET A 183 20.79 -3.60 8.75
CA MET A 183 19.41 -3.11 8.81
C MET A 183 18.52 -4.24 8.29
N LEU A 184 17.42 -4.51 9.00
CA LEU A 184 16.34 -5.40 8.55
C LEU A 184 16.27 -5.31 7.02
N PRO A 185 16.55 -6.41 6.29
CA PRO A 185 16.62 -6.32 4.84
C PRO A 185 15.28 -5.76 4.37
N ASP A 186 15.33 -4.71 3.56
CA ASP A 186 14.17 -4.19 2.85
C ASP A 186 13.30 -5.39 2.43
N LEU A 187 12.00 -5.34 2.75
CA LEU A 187 11.04 -6.33 2.28
C LEU A 187 11.34 -6.55 0.79
N PRO A 188 11.59 -7.80 0.34
CA PRO A 188 11.92 -8.03 -1.06
C PRO A 188 10.86 -7.39 -1.94
N ASP A 189 11.27 -6.66 -2.98
CA ASP A 189 10.36 -5.90 -3.85
C ASP A 189 9.18 -6.73 -4.40
N ASP A 190 9.37 -8.05 -4.52
CA ASP A 190 8.39 -9.02 -5.02
C ASP A 190 7.59 -9.70 -3.89
N GLY A 191 7.70 -9.28 -2.63
CA GLY A 191 7.00 -9.86 -1.48
C GLY A 191 7.69 -11.07 -0.84
N VAL A 192 7.01 -11.69 0.12
CA VAL A 192 7.52 -12.81 0.92
C VAL A 192 7.12 -14.14 0.27
N HIS A 193 8.08 -14.98 -0.11
CA HIS A 193 7.83 -16.25 -0.82
C HIS A 193 8.76 -17.37 -0.36
N ILE A 194 8.35 -18.63 -0.57
CA ILE A 194 9.21 -19.79 -0.30
C ILE A 194 10.42 -19.76 -1.25
N ASP A 195 11.61 -19.69 -0.67
CA ASP A 195 12.89 -19.64 -1.39
C ASP A 195 13.86 -20.74 -0.92
N ASN A 196 15.01 -20.83 -1.60
CA ASN A 196 16.06 -21.79 -1.29
C ASN A 196 16.95 -21.35 -0.11
N SER A 197 16.68 -20.22 0.54
CA SER A 197 17.53 -19.68 1.62
C SER A 197 17.44 -20.53 2.90
N ILE A 198 16.40 -21.36 3.03
CA ILE A 198 16.14 -22.20 4.20
C ILE A 198 16.40 -23.68 3.91
N ARG A 199 17.39 -24.26 4.61
CA ARG A 199 17.69 -25.71 4.58
C ARG A 199 16.44 -26.50 5.01
N GLY A 200 15.93 -27.37 4.13
CA GLY A 200 14.74 -28.19 4.37
C GLY A 200 13.56 -27.90 3.43
N HIS A 201 13.52 -26.71 2.82
CA HIS A 201 12.46 -26.29 1.89
C HIS A 201 12.85 -26.36 0.40
N THR A 202 14.02 -26.91 0.08
CA THR A 202 14.57 -27.00 -1.30
C THR A 202 13.72 -27.79 -2.31
N LYS A 203 12.65 -28.46 -1.86
CA LYS A 203 11.67 -29.16 -2.72
C LYS A 203 10.51 -28.26 -3.16
N PHE A 204 10.25 -27.18 -2.44
CA PHE A 204 9.16 -26.23 -2.68
C PHE A 204 9.76 -24.92 -3.19
N THR A 205 10.17 -24.93 -4.45
CA THR A 205 10.67 -23.74 -5.15
C THR A 205 9.60 -23.20 -6.08
N PHE A 206 9.69 -21.93 -6.48
CA PHE A 206 8.77 -21.35 -7.47
C PHE A 206 8.75 -22.15 -8.79
N GLU A 207 9.81 -22.89 -9.13
CA GLU A 207 9.86 -23.76 -10.31
C GLU A 207 8.91 -24.96 -10.21
N LYS A 208 8.58 -25.43 -9.00
CA LYS A 208 7.90 -26.72 -8.77
C LYS A 208 6.63 -26.60 -7.93
N HIS A 209 6.43 -25.48 -7.26
CA HIS A 209 5.30 -25.21 -6.38
C HIS A 209 4.63 -23.89 -6.75
N PRO A 210 3.27 -23.81 -6.72
CA PRO A 210 2.57 -22.57 -6.94
C PRO A 210 2.95 -21.49 -5.94
N ARG A 211 3.03 -20.25 -6.41
CA ARG A 211 3.16 -19.07 -5.54
C ARG A 211 1.84 -18.81 -4.83
N HIS A 212 1.88 -18.05 -3.74
CA HIS A 212 0.68 -17.77 -2.96
C HIS A 212 -0.38 -17.04 -3.78
N HIS A 213 -0.02 -16.07 -4.63
CA HIS A 213 -0.98 -15.38 -5.51
C HIS A 213 -1.70 -16.31 -6.50
N GLU A 214 -1.02 -17.34 -7.01
CA GLU A 214 -1.64 -18.37 -7.87
C GLU A 214 -2.64 -19.25 -7.09
N ILE A 215 -2.32 -19.56 -5.82
CA ILE A 215 -3.23 -20.29 -4.91
C ILE A 215 -4.38 -19.39 -4.46
N SER A 216 -4.12 -18.13 -4.14
CA SER A 216 -5.13 -17.13 -3.78
C SER A 216 -6.17 -16.98 -4.87
N TRP A 217 -5.73 -16.86 -6.14
CA TRP A 217 -6.65 -16.81 -7.28
C TRP A 217 -7.51 -18.08 -7.39
N LEU A 218 -6.90 -19.26 -7.23
CA LEU A 218 -7.61 -20.54 -7.28
C LEU A 218 -8.68 -20.65 -6.19
N LEU A 219 -8.36 -20.23 -4.96
CA LEU A 219 -9.29 -20.22 -3.83
C LEU A 219 -10.37 -19.15 -4.02
N ALA A 220 -10.01 -17.94 -4.45
CA ALA A 220 -10.91 -16.82 -4.70
C ALA A 220 -11.97 -17.16 -5.75
N GLN A 221 -11.57 -17.80 -6.86
CA GLN A 221 -12.49 -18.28 -7.90
C GLN A 221 -13.53 -19.26 -7.37
N SER A 222 -13.16 -20.06 -6.36
CA SER A 222 -14.07 -21.02 -5.73
C SER A 222 -15.03 -20.35 -4.74
N ILE A 223 -14.53 -19.42 -3.92
CA ILE A 223 -15.31 -18.87 -2.81
C ILE A 223 -16.19 -17.68 -3.21
N LEU A 224 -15.80 -16.90 -4.23
CA LEU A 224 -16.56 -15.74 -4.66
C LEU A 224 -17.80 -16.20 -5.47
N PRO A 225 -19.03 -15.92 -5.02
CA PRO A 225 -20.24 -16.28 -5.78
C PRO A 225 -20.31 -15.55 -7.12
N THR A 226 -20.99 -16.16 -8.10
CA THR A 226 -21.11 -15.61 -9.45
C THR A 226 -22.04 -14.41 -9.54
N ASP A 227 -23.00 -14.31 -8.62
CA ASP A 227 -24.02 -13.27 -8.50
C ASP A 227 -23.65 -12.13 -7.53
N ALA A 228 -22.58 -12.31 -6.76
CA ALA A 228 -22.11 -11.33 -5.78
C ALA A 228 -21.59 -10.03 -6.42
N LEU A 229 -20.93 -10.13 -7.57
CA LEU A 229 -20.34 -9.00 -8.31
C LEU A 229 -20.69 -9.13 -9.79
N ASN A 230 -20.76 -8.00 -10.50
CA ASN A 230 -20.91 -8.07 -11.96
C ASN A 230 -19.65 -8.65 -12.63
N SER A 231 -19.79 -9.14 -13.86
CA SER A 231 -18.71 -9.83 -14.58
C SER A 231 -17.43 -9.01 -14.70
N ASN A 232 -17.54 -7.69 -14.92
CA ASN A 232 -16.38 -6.81 -15.03
C ASN A 232 -15.65 -6.65 -13.70
N GLN A 233 -16.40 -6.41 -12.60
CA GLN A 233 -15.84 -6.35 -11.24
C GLN A 233 -15.18 -7.68 -10.85
N ARG A 234 -15.79 -8.80 -11.21
CA ARG A 234 -15.24 -10.13 -10.92
C ARG A 234 -13.92 -10.37 -11.65
N ASN A 235 -13.83 -10.02 -12.94
CA ASN A 235 -12.59 -10.11 -13.72
C ASN A 235 -11.49 -9.21 -13.14
N GLN A 236 -11.87 -8.00 -12.77
CA GLN A 236 -11.03 -7.01 -12.09
C GLN A 236 -10.46 -7.51 -10.75
N VAL A 237 -11.30 -8.11 -9.90
CA VAL A 237 -10.88 -8.73 -8.64
C VAL A 237 -9.85 -9.82 -8.90
N PHE A 238 -10.14 -10.74 -9.83
CA PHE A 238 -9.21 -11.83 -10.14
C PHE A 238 -7.92 -11.38 -10.78
N HIS A 239 -7.96 -10.33 -11.61
CA HIS A 239 -6.75 -9.71 -12.17
C HIS A 239 -5.88 -9.14 -11.05
N GLY A 240 -6.45 -8.36 -10.13
CA GLY A 240 -5.75 -7.82 -8.97
C GLY A 240 -5.13 -8.90 -8.08
N ILE A 241 -5.87 -9.98 -7.81
CA ILE A 241 -5.37 -11.12 -7.02
C ILE A 241 -4.26 -11.87 -7.76
N TYR A 242 -4.38 -12.13 -9.07
CA TYR A 242 -3.39 -12.95 -9.76
C TYR A 242 -2.09 -12.20 -10.07
N TRP A 243 -2.19 -10.89 -10.33
CA TRP A 243 -1.07 -10.05 -10.81
C TRP A 243 -0.56 -9.02 -9.78
N HIS A 244 -0.87 -9.15 -8.49
CA HIS A 244 -0.23 -8.29 -7.48
C HIS A 244 1.26 -8.62 -7.25
N HIS A 245 1.70 -9.83 -7.60
CA HIS A 245 3.12 -10.22 -7.65
C HIS A 245 3.57 -10.56 -9.07
N THR A 246 4.89 -10.53 -9.27
CA THR A 246 5.49 -10.88 -10.55
C THR A 246 5.35 -12.38 -10.79
N ARG A 247 4.80 -12.76 -11.95
CA ARG A 247 4.80 -14.17 -12.35
C ARG A 247 6.23 -14.62 -12.64
N PRO A 248 6.75 -15.65 -11.93
CA PRO A 248 8.12 -16.09 -12.14
C PRO A 248 8.26 -16.80 -13.49
N TYR A 249 9.39 -16.60 -14.16
CA TYR A 249 9.74 -17.37 -15.35
C TYR A 249 10.08 -18.82 -14.96
N ARG A 250 9.39 -19.79 -15.57
CA ARG A 250 9.58 -21.24 -15.31
C ARG A 250 10.05 -21.96 -16.56
N LYS A 251 10.99 -22.90 -16.40
CA LYS A 251 11.50 -23.74 -17.50
C LYS A 251 10.46 -24.72 -18.05
N ASP A 252 9.62 -25.27 -17.17
CA ASP A 252 8.47 -26.09 -17.52
C ASP A 252 7.23 -25.49 -16.85
N ASP A 253 6.46 -24.76 -17.64
CA ASP A 253 5.33 -23.97 -17.18
C ASP A 253 3.97 -24.67 -17.40
N LYS A 254 3.98 -25.90 -17.93
CA LYS A 254 2.78 -26.63 -18.35
C LYS A 254 1.71 -26.73 -17.26
N PHE A 255 2.14 -26.92 -16.01
CA PHE A 255 1.21 -27.04 -14.86
C PHE A 255 0.73 -25.69 -14.34
N PHE A 256 1.41 -24.59 -14.63
CA PHE A 256 1.06 -23.26 -14.12
C PHE A 256 0.26 -22.43 -15.15
N MET A 257 0.11 -22.94 -16.38
CA MET A 257 -0.73 -22.35 -17.42
C MET A 257 -2.22 -22.71 -17.30
N GLN A 258 -2.62 -23.54 -16.34
CA GLN A 258 -4.02 -23.95 -16.16
C GLN A 258 -4.38 -24.12 -14.69
N ALA A 259 -5.60 -23.73 -14.31
CA ALA A 259 -6.13 -23.91 -12.95
C ALA A 259 -6.01 -25.37 -12.45
N LYS A 260 -6.29 -26.34 -13.33
CA LYS A 260 -6.17 -27.78 -13.02
C LYS A 260 -4.74 -28.19 -12.68
N GLY A 261 -3.74 -27.59 -13.32
CA GLY A 261 -2.34 -27.88 -13.07
C GLY A 261 -1.89 -27.30 -11.73
N ILE A 262 -2.24 -26.04 -11.44
CA ILE A 262 -1.98 -25.36 -10.16
C ILE A 262 -2.61 -26.16 -9.01
N HIS A 263 -3.89 -26.50 -9.14
CA HIS A 263 -4.62 -27.31 -8.16
C HIS A 263 -3.97 -28.67 -7.92
N LYS A 264 -3.50 -29.34 -8.99
CA LYS A 264 -2.80 -30.64 -8.86
C LYS A 264 -1.50 -30.52 -8.08
N LEU A 265 -0.71 -29.47 -8.31
CA LEU A 265 0.52 -29.23 -7.57
C LEU A 265 0.21 -28.86 -6.11
N PHE A 266 -0.79 -28.02 -5.88
CA PHE A 266 -1.23 -27.64 -4.54
C PHE A 266 -1.68 -28.86 -3.73
N LEU A 267 -2.56 -29.72 -4.26
CA LEU A 267 -2.97 -30.96 -3.58
C LEU A 267 -1.77 -31.88 -3.25
N LYS A 268 -0.78 -31.96 -4.15
CA LYS A 268 0.44 -32.75 -3.91
C LYS A 268 1.26 -32.20 -2.73
N SER A 269 1.21 -30.89 -2.50
CA SER A 269 1.92 -30.22 -1.41
C SER A 269 1.28 -30.45 -0.02
N LEU A 270 -0.05 -30.64 0.02
CA LEU A 270 -0.81 -30.82 1.27
C LEU A 270 -0.55 -32.16 1.98
N LYS A 271 0.01 -33.17 1.27
CA LYS A 271 0.35 -34.51 1.79
C LYS A 271 -0.82 -35.19 2.55
N SER A 272 -0.90 -35.01 3.87
CA SER A 272 -1.91 -35.59 4.78
C SER A 272 -3.08 -34.66 5.08
N GLU A 273 -2.95 -33.37 4.78
CA GLU A 273 -4.03 -32.41 4.93
C GLU A 273 -4.97 -32.42 3.72
N SER A 274 -6.24 -32.15 3.97
CA SER A 274 -7.25 -32.08 2.93
C SER A 274 -7.52 -30.62 2.55
N ILE A 275 -7.93 -30.39 1.30
CA ILE A 275 -8.38 -29.06 0.87
C ILE A 275 -9.53 -28.53 1.74
N ASN A 276 -10.34 -29.43 2.34
CA ASN A 276 -11.40 -29.03 3.26
C ASN A 276 -10.86 -28.41 4.55
N ASN A 277 -9.66 -28.81 5.02
CA ASN A 277 -9.03 -28.17 6.18
C ASN A 277 -8.66 -26.72 5.84
N ILE A 278 -8.05 -26.51 4.66
CA ILE A 278 -7.73 -25.17 4.15
C ILE A 278 -9.01 -24.32 4.02
N MET A 279 -10.11 -24.89 3.53
CA MET A 279 -11.38 -24.17 3.43
C MET A 279 -11.99 -23.81 4.80
N ASN A 280 -11.81 -24.67 5.81
CA ASN A 280 -12.23 -24.37 7.18
C ASN A 280 -11.40 -23.24 7.80
N GLU A 281 -10.08 -23.26 7.61
CA GLU A 281 -9.19 -22.18 8.05
C GLU A 281 -9.48 -20.88 7.32
N LEU A 282 -9.69 -20.93 5.99
CA LEU A 282 -10.11 -19.78 5.19
C LEU A 282 -11.43 -19.19 5.68
N SER A 283 -12.41 -20.05 5.99
CA SER A 283 -13.69 -19.59 6.55
C SER A 283 -13.51 -18.90 7.90
N ALA A 284 -12.61 -19.41 8.75
CA ALA A 284 -12.29 -18.76 10.02
C ALA A 284 -11.63 -17.39 9.82
N VAL A 285 -10.62 -17.31 8.94
CA VAL A 285 -9.92 -16.05 8.61
C VAL A 285 -10.88 -15.01 8.03
N LEU A 286 -11.79 -15.39 7.13
CA LEU A 286 -12.76 -14.46 6.54
C LEU A 286 -13.84 -14.01 7.53
N ASN A 287 -14.24 -14.87 8.48
CA ASN A 287 -15.12 -14.46 9.57
C ASN A 287 -14.44 -13.42 10.47
N ASP A 288 -13.14 -13.57 10.73
CA ASP A 288 -12.38 -12.58 11.50
C ASP A 288 -12.28 -11.25 10.76
N VAL A 289 -12.03 -11.28 9.45
CA VAL A 289 -12.06 -10.07 8.59
C VAL A 289 -13.42 -9.38 8.72
N ALA A 290 -14.53 -10.13 8.67
CA ALA A 290 -15.88 -9.58 8.83
C ALA A 290 -16.12 -8.99 10.24
N GLN A 291 -15.53 -9.60 11.28
CA GLN A 291 -15.60 -9.06 12.64
C GLN A 291 -14.80 -7.76 12.79
N ILE A 292 -13.61 -7.69 12.20
CA ILE A 292 -12.78 -6.48 12.18
C ILE A 292 -13.52 -5.37 11.44
N SER A 293 -14.09 -5.67 10.27
CA SER A 293 -14.83 -4.68 9.47
C SER A 293 -16.07 -4.13 10.19
N ALA A 294 -16.72 -4.93 11.04
CA ALA A 294 -17.87 -4.48 11.84
C ALA A 294 -17.49 -3.44 12.91
N GLY A 295 -16.21 -3.32 13.27
CA GLY A 295 -15.69 -2.28 14.16
C GLY A 295 -15.51 -0.92 13.50
N TYR A 296 -15.50 -0.87 12.16
CA TYR A 296 -15.36 0.35 11.38
C TYR A 296 -16.73 0.94 11.06
N THR A 297 -16.87 2.26 11.24
CA THR A 297 -18.15 2.97 11.07
C THR A 297 -18.14 3.98 9.93
N ASP A 298 -16.97 4.26 9.37
CA ASP A 298 -16.78 5.19 8.25
C ASP A 298 -17.26 4.59 6.91
N ILE A 299 -17.18 3.27 6.77
CA ILE A 299 -17.64 2.52 5.59
C ILE A 299 -18.67 1.47 6.00
N ASN A 300 -19.78 1.40 5.27
CA ASN A 300 -20.76 0.33 5.43
C ASN A 300 -20.31 -0.93 4.65
N PHE A 301 -19.62 -1.83 5.35
CA PHE A 301 -19.09 -3.06 4.76
C PHE A 301 -20.15 -4.11 4.40
N ASP A 302 -21.35 -4.05 4.98
CA ASP A 302 -22.40 -5.06 4.79
C ASP A 302 -22.81 -5.21 3.32
N ASN A 303 -22.69 -4.14 2.53
CA ASN A 303 -23.01 -4.14 1.10
C ASN A 303 -21.78 -4.22 0.19
N LEU A 304 -20.57 -4.11 0.76
CA LEU A 304 -19.32 -4.07 -0.01
C LEU A 304 -18.61 -5.42 -0.03
N ILE A 305 -18.64 -6.15 1.08
CA ILE A 305 -18.03 -7.47 1.21
C ILE A 305 -19.09 -8.54 0.93
N PRO A 306 -18.94 -9.36 -0.12
CA PRO A 306 -19.93 -10.38 -0.43
C PRO A 306 -19.87 -11.56 0.55
N GLU A 307 -20.98 -12.31 0.64
CA GLU A 307 -20.96 -13.59 1.34
C GLU A 307 -20.11 -14.61 0.58
N TRP A 308 -19.29 -15.37 1.32
CA TRP A 308 -18.35 -16.34 0.74
C TRP A 308 -18.94 -17.75 0.69
N ASN A 309 -18.71 -18.45 -0.43
CA ASN A 309 -18.98 -19.89 -0.50
C ASN A 309 -18.02 -20.65 0.42
N LYS A 310 -18.55 -21.64 1.13
CA LYS A 310 -17.80 -22.43 2.13
C LYS A 310 -17.15 -23.70 1.57
N SER A 311 -17.45 -24.06 0.32
CA SER A 311 -16.96 -25.29 -0.30
C SER A 311 -16.01 -25.00 -1.47
N PHE A 312 -15.01 -25.87 -1.62
CA PHE A 312 -14.09 -25.78 -2.74
C PHE A 312 -14.69 -26.39 -4.01
N LYS A 313 -14.66 -25.64 -5.12
CA LYS A 313 -14.99 -26.08 -6.46
C LYS A 313 -13.90 -25.62 -7.42
N LEU A 314 -13.27 -26.57 -8.10
CA LEU A 314 -12.26 -26.27 -9.11
C LEU A 314 -12.89 -25.52 -10.29
N THR A 315 -12.37 -24.34 -10.58
CA THR A 315 -12.76 -23.55 -11.75
C THR A 315 -12.36 -24.24 -13.06
N GLN A 316 -13.17 -24.04 -14.10
CA GLN A 316 -12.82 -24.36 -15.49
C GLN A 316 -12.38 -23.12 -16.28
N GLU A 317 -12.40 -21.94 -15.63
CA GLU A 317 -11.97 -20.69 -16.24
C GLU A 317 -10.46 -20.70 -16.52
N ASP A 318 -10.09 -19.98 -17.58
CA ASP A 318 -8.70 -19.70 -17.89
C ASP A 318 -8.09 -18.74 -16.85
N LEU A 319 -6.75 -18.73 -16.81
CA LEU A 319 -6.01 -17.81 -15.97
C LEU A 319 -6.23 -16.36 -16.45
N PRO A 320 -6.27 -15.37 -15.56
CA PRO A 320 -6.42 -13.98 -15.96
C PRO A 320 -5.26 -13.55 -16.87
N SER A 321 -5.58 -13.07 -18.07
CA SER A 321 -4.59 -12.43 -18.94
C SER A 321 -4.04 -11.16 -18.30
N TYR A 322 -2.74 -10.89 -18.48
CA TYR A 322 -2.13 -9.66 -17.96
C TYR A 322 -2.69 -8.41 -18.66
N LYS A 323 -2.79 -8.49 -20.00
CA LYS A 323 -3.49 -7.55 -20.89
C LYS A 323 -4.39 -8.37 -21.80
N ILE A 324 -5.57 -7.85 -22.12
CA ILE A 324 -6.60 -8.57 -22.89
C ILE A 324 -6.59 -8.29 -24.39
N TYR A 325 -5.60 -7.54 -24.90
CA TYR A 325 -5.53 -7.19 -26.31
C TYR A 325 -5.58 -8.43 -27.21
N ASP A 326 -6.49 -8.41 -28.19
CA ASP A 326 -6.56 -9.45 -29.22
C ASP A 326 -5.34 -9.34 -30.16
N GLU A 327 -4.57 -10.42 -30.28
CA GLU A 327 -3.42 -10.50 -31.20
C GLU A 327 -3.84 -10.48 -32.67
N LEU A 328 -5.11 -10.73 -32.96
CA LEU A 328 -5.69 -10.74 -34.30
C LEU A 328 -6.36 -9.42 -34.68
N ALA A 329 -6.43 -8.45 -33.77
CA ALA A 329 -7.01 -7.14 -34.08
C ALA A 329 -6.16 -6.39 -35.11
N GLU A 330 -6.81 -5.89 -36.17
CA GLU A 330 -6.14 -5.15 -37.25
C GLU A 330 -6.52 -3.65 -37.22
N ASP A 331 -7.71 -3.31 -36.72
CA ASP A 331 -8.24 -1.95 -36.70
C ASP A 331 -8.15 -1.28 -35.31
N VAL A 332 -7.98 0.05 -35.29
CA VAL A 332 -7.87 0.84 -34.06
C VAL A 332 -9.10 0.68 -33.16
N ASP A 333 -10.29 0.62 -33.76
CA ASP A 333 -11.56 0.49 -33.04
C ASP A 333 -11.63 -0.81 -32.23
N GLU A 334 -11.04 -1.91 -32.73
CA GLU A 334 -10.99 -3.18 -32.01
C GLU A 334 -10.15 -3.07 -30.74
N PHE A 335 -8.98 -2.41 -30.82
CA PHE A 335 -8.15 -2.15 -29.65
C PHE A 335 -8.84 -1.25 -28.63
N THR A 336 -9.72 -0.33 -29.05
CA THR A 336 -10.40 0.58 -28.10
C THR A 336 -11.29 -0.14 -27.10
N VAL A 337 -11.85 -1.29 -27.49
CA VAL A 337 -12.69 -2.11 -26.61
C VAL A 337 -11.89 -2.64 -25.41
N ASP A 338 -10.61 -2.95 -25.63
CA ASP A 338 -9.73 -3.57 -24.64
C ASP A 338 -9.00 -2.56 -23.75
N ILE A 339 -8.87 -1.30 -24.19
CA ILE A 339 -8.20 -0.23 -23.43
C ILE A 339 -8.90 -0.01 -22.09
N LYS A 340 -10.24 0.07 -22.08
CA LYS A 340 -11.02 0.37 -20.88
C LYS A 340 -10.89 -0.71 -19.79
N PRO A 341 -11.08 -2.01 -20.07
CA PRO A 341 -10.82 -3.04 -19.07
C PRO A 341 -9.37 -3.07 -18.59
N ASN A 342 -8.38 -2.90 -19.48
CA ASN A 342 -6.97 -2.87 -19.09
C ASN A 342 -6.64 -1.69 -18.16
N ALA A 343 -7.16 -0.50 -18.45
CA ALA A 343 -7.00 0.68 -17.60
C ALA A 343 -7.57 0.46 -16.19
N LEU A 344 -8.78 -0.09 -16.09
CA LEU A 344 -9.39 -0.41 -14.79
C LEU A 344 -8.63 -1.49 -14.02
N ASN A 345 -8.13 -2.51 -14.71
CA ASN A 345 -7.29 -3.56 -14.12
C ASN A 345 -5.99 -2.98 -13.56
N ASN A 346 -5.35 -2.04 -14.29
CA ASN A 346 -4.16 -1.35 -13.81
C ASN A 346 -4.44 -0.59 -12.50
N LEU A 347 -5.57 0.13 -12.41
CA LEU A 347 -5.94 0.89 -11.21
C LEU A 347 -6.12 -0.01 -9.98
N ILE A 348 -6.82 -1.14 -10.13
CA ILE A 348 -6.98 -2.11 -9.04
C ILE A 348 -5.63 -2.69 -8.63
N ARG A 349 -4.81 -3.09 -9.61
CA ARG A 349 -3.49 -3.64 -9.34
C ARG A 349 -2.62 -2.64 -8.59
N THR A 350 -2.64 -1.38 -9.00
CA THR A 350 -1.96 -0.29 -8.28
C THR A 350 -2.47 -0.16 -6.85
N ALA A 351 -3.79 -0.14 -6.64
CA ALA A 351 -4.36 -0.01 -5.30
C ALA A 351 -3.96 -1.18 -4.38
N VAL A 352 -4.09 -2.42 -4.85
CA VAL A 352 -3.78 -3.63 -4.07
C VAL A 352 -2.27 -3.72 -3.77
N ILE A 353 -1.40 -3.51 -4.76
CA ILE A 353 0.06 -3.56 -4.55
C ILE A 353 0.50 -2.46 -3.57
N SER A 354 -0.05 -1.25 -3.72
CA SER A 354 0.30 -0.12 -2.86
C SER A 354 -0.12 -0.39 -1.42
N ALA A 355 -1.36 -0.87 -1.23
CA ALA A 355 -1.89 -1.23 0.07
C ALA A 355 -1.10 -2.37 0.73
N ASP A 356 -0.82 -3.47 0.01
CA ASP A 356 -0.02 -4.59 0.52
C ASP A 356 1.36 -4.12 0.99
N ARG A 357 2.05 -3.28 0.21
CA ARG A 357 3.36 -2.75 0.61
C ARG A 357 3.32 -1.91 1.87
N ILE A 358 2.35 -1.01 1.98
CA ILE A 358 2.20 -0.14 3.15
C ILE A 358 1.93 -0.99 4.40
N VAL A 359 1.00 -1.94 4.30
CA VAL A 359 0.65 -2.82 5.43
C VAL A 359 1.81 -3.73 5.77
N SER A 360 2.43 -4.36 4.78
CA SER A 360 3.56 -5.27 4.98
C SER A 360 4.75 -4.58 5.65
N ALA A 361 4.98 -3.29 5.40
CA ALA A 361 6.04 -2.52 6.05
C ALA A 361 5.79 -2.22 7.54
N MET A 362 4.56 -2.35 8.03
CA MET A 362 4.22 -2.07 9.44
C MET A 362 4.65 -3.23 10.37
N PRO A 363 5.12 -2.95 11.59
CA PRO A 363 5.15 -3.93 12.67
C PRO A 363 3.75 -4.50 12.98
N ALA A 364 3.66 -5.75 13.45
CA ALA A 364 2.37 -6.36 13.81
C ALA A 364 1.64 -5.64 14.95
N GLU A 365 2.38 -5.09 15.91
CA GLU A 365 1.81 -4.31 17.02
C GLU A 365 1.17 -3.01 16.47
N ASP A 366 1.92 -2.24 15.68
CA ASP A 366 1.41 -1.01 15.05
C ASP A 366 0.17 -1.27 14.19
N LEU A 367 0.17 -2.33 13.36
CA LEU A 367 -1.00 -2.70 12.56
C LEU A 367 -2.22 -3.01 13.44
N THR A 368 -2.02 -3.76 14.52
CA THR A 368 -3.08 -4.08 15.48
C THR A 368 -3.65 -2.81 16.10
N ASP A 369 -2.80 -1.86 16.47
CA ASP A 369 -3.20 -0.59 17.07
C ASP A 369 -3.97 0.29 16.07
N TYR A 370 -3.49 0.43 14.82
CA TYR A 370 -4.21 1.15 13.76
C TYR A 370 -5.61 0.58 13.52
N ILE A 371 -5.76 -0.75 13.57
CA ILE A 371 -7.05 -1.44 13.42
C ILE A 371 -7.96 -1.13 14.62
N LYS A 372 -7.46 -1.25 15.84
CA LYS A 372 -8.24 -1.02 17.07
C LYS A 372 -8.70 0.41 17.23
N GLU A 373 -7.84 1.36 16.85
CA GLU A 373 -8.13 2.79 16.95
C GLU A 373 -9.00 3.31 15.80
N GLY A 374 -9.17 2.53 14.72
CA GLY A 374 -9.90 2.96 13.53
C GLY A 374 -9.13 3.96 12.66
N ASN A 375 -7.80 4.06 12.83
CA ASN A 375 -6.95 5.09 12.22
C ASN A 375 -6.15 4.58 11.01
N LEU A 376 -6.47 3.39 10.49
CA LEU A 376 -5.79 2.77 9.34
C LEU A 376 -5.61 3.72 8.14
N GLU A 377 -6.58 4.62 7.89
CA GLU A 377 -6.51 5.58 6.78
C GLU A 377 -5.29 6.51 6.84
N GLN A 378 -4.76 6.80 8.03
CA GLN A 378 -3.55 7.63 8.19
C GLN A 378 -2.32 7.00 7.53
N ALA A 379 -2.31 5.67 7.34
CA ALA A 379 -1.23 4.96 6.68
C ALA A 379 -1.01 5.39 5.23
N ILE A 380 -2.05 5.90 4.56
CA ILE A 380 -2.00 6.34 3.15
C ILE A 380 -1.91 7.86 3.01
N ASP A 381 -1.68 8.60 4.09
CA ASP A 381 -1.49 10.06 4.00
C ASP A 381 -0.26 10.41 3.16
N LYS A 382 0.82 9.62 3.27
CA LYS A 382 2.04 9.77 2.46
C LYS A 382 1.84 9.61 0.95
N ILE A 383 0.72 9.02 0.52
CA ILE A 383 0.38 8.81 -0.91
C ILE A 383 -0.42 9.98 -1.47
N THR A 384 -0.96 10.84 -0.60
CA THR A 384 -1.76 11.98 -1.02
C THR A 384 -0.83 13.12 -1.41
N ILE A 385 -1.07 13.74 -2.56
CA ILE A 385 -0.32 14.95 -2.92
C ILE A 385 -0.80 16.07 -2.00
N GLU A 386 0.09 16.52 -1.10
CA GLU A 386 -0.19 17.66 -0.21
C GLU A 386 -0.38 18.95 -1.01
N ASP A 387 -1.13 19.90 -0.44
CA ASP A 387 -1.28 21.23 -1.03
C ASP A 387 0.08 21.93 -1.09
N THR A 388 0.50 22.32 -2.29
CA THR A 388 1.77 23.00 -2.52
C THR A 388 1.54 24.47 -2.89
N ASP A 389 2.56 25.30 -2.69
CA ASP A 389 2.56 26.69 -3.14
C ASP A 389 2.85 26.82 -4.66
N LEU A 390 2.75 25.72 -5.42
CA LEU A 390 3.12 25.68 -6.84
C LEU A 390 2.27 26.63 -7.68
N SER A 391 0.96 26.65 -7.47
CA SER A 391 0.07 27.55 -8.20
C SER A 391 0.41 29.03 -7.95
N HIS A 392 0.74 29.39 -6.71
CA HIS A 392 1.19 30.74 -6.38
C HIS A 392 2.54 31.08 -7.04
N LYS A 393 3.52 30.17 -7.00
CA LYS A 393 4.81 30.35 -7.69
C LYS A 393 4.63 30.55 -9.20
N ILE A 394 3.69 29.82 -9.81
CA ILE A 394 3.33 30.00 -11.21
C ILE A 394 2.70 31.38 -11.45
N ASP A 395 1.82 31.85 -10.58
CA ASP A 395 1.22 33.19 -10.71
C ASP A 395 2.26 34.31 -10.64
N VAL A 396 3.26 34.19 -9.75
CA VAL A 396 4.39 35.12 -9.67
C VAL A 396 5.18 35.12 -10.97
N CYS A 397 5.46 33.94 -11.53
CA CYS A 397 6.12 33.77 -12.83
C CYS A 397 5.33 34.46 -13.96
N LEU A 398 4.01 34.22 -14.03
CA LEU A 398 3.12 34.82 -15.04
C LEU A 398 3.04 36.34 -14.93
N ALA A 399 2.96 36.88 -13.70
CA ALA A 399 3.01 38.31 -13.44
C ALA A 399 4.35 38.93 -13.90
N GLY A 400 5.46 38.18 -13.73
CA GLY A 400 6.77 38.57 -14.23
C GLY A 400 6.84 38.69 -15.76
N PHE A 401 6.17 37.82 -16.49
CA PHE A 401 6.06 37.93 -17.96
C PHE A 401 5.26 39.16 -18.39
N GLU A 402 4.16 39.46 -17.70
CA GLU A 402 3.34 40.63 -18.02
C GLU A 402 4.05 41.94 -17.65
N SER A 403 4.80 41.97 -16.56
CA SER A 403 5.61 43.14 -16.19
C SER A 403 6.75 43.41 -17.18
N ARG A 404 7.36 42.37 -17.76
CA ARG A 404 8.47 42.52 -18.72
C ARG A 404 7.99 42.82 -20.14
N TYR A 405 6.84 42.27 -20.53
CA TYR A 405 6.24 42.47 -21.86
C TYR A 405 4.77 42.90 -21.75
N PRO A 406 4.50 44.11 -21.23
CA PRO A 406 3.14 44.56 -20.93
C PRO A 406 2.30 44.68 -22.20
N ASN A 407 1.08 44.15 -22.17
CA ASN A 407 0.09 44.18 -23.26
C ASN A 407 0.60 43.63 -24.61
N SER A 408 1.54 42.69 -24.59
CA SER A 408 1.98 42.06 -25.83
C SER A 408 0.85 41.20 -26.41
N GLU A 409 0.62 41.30 -27.73
CA GLU A 409 -0.38 40.46 -28.43
C GLU A 409 -0.14 38.97 -28.18
N ARG A 410 1.13 38.57 -28.08
CA ARG A 410 1.54 37.20 -27.73
C ARG A 410 1.06 36.79 -26.34
N ASN A 411 1.24 37.62 -25.31
CA ASN A 411 0.77 37.32 -23.97
C ASN A 411 -0.76 37.19 -23.93
N LEU A 412 -1.47 38.13 -24.56
CA LEU A 412 -2.93 38.12 -24.61
C LEU A 412 -3.47 36.84 -25.26
N ALA A 413 -2.89 36.43 -26.39
CA ALA A 413 -3.28 35.19 -27.08
C ALA A 413 -3.00 33.94 -26.24
N GLN A 414 -1.85 33.88 -25.56
CA GLN A 414 -1.49 32.77 -24.67
C GLN A 414 -2.45 32.66 -23.47
N THR A 415 -2.74 33.80 -22.83
CA THR A 415 -3.67 33.86 -21.70
C THR A 415 -5.10 33.51 -22.10
N GLN A 416 -5.54 33.92 -23.29
CA GLN A 416 -6.85 33.51 -23.81
C GLN A 416 -6.91 31.99 -24.06
N ALA A 417 -5.87 31.40 -24.63
CA ALA A 417 -5.81 29.95 -24.83
C ALA A 417 -5.83 29.19 -23.50
N ALA A 418 -5.07 29.65 -22.50
CA ALA A 418 -5.04 29.05 -21.17
C ALA A 418 -6.41 29.17 -20.45
N LYS A 419 -7.11 30.29 -20.61
CA LYS A 419 -8.49 30.47 -20.10
C LYS A 419 -9.46 29.48 -20.74
N GLN A 420 -9.45 29.36 -22.07
CA GLN A 420 -10.30 28.40 -22.78
C GLN A 420 -10.03 26.95 -22.33
N LEU A 421 -8.76 26.59 -22.11
CA LEU A 421 -8.39 25.28 -21.57
C LEU A 421 -8.87 25.07 -20.13
N ALA A 422 -8.88 26.11 -19.30
CA ALA A 422 -9.41 26.04 -17.94
C ALA A 422 -10.95 25.96 -17.92
N GLU A 423 -11.63 26.65 -18.83
CA GLU A 423 -13.09 26.59 -19.02
C GLU A 423 -13.59 25.19 -19.42
N LEU A 424 -12.71 24.34 -19.99
CA LEU A 424 -13.04 22.93 -20.24
C LEU A 424 -13.39 22.18 -18.95
N LYS A 425 -12.80 22.58 -17.81
CA LYS A 425 -13.13 22.00 -16.50
C LYS A 425 -14.57 22.33 -16.11
N GLU A 426 -14.98 23.58 -16.29
CA GLU A 426 -16.35 24.05 -15.99
C GLU A 426 -17.38 23.40 -16.93
N THR A 427 -17.02 23.25 -18.20
CA THR A 427 -17.86 22.57 -19.20
C THR A 427 -17.99 21.07 -18.88
N ALA A 428 -16.89 20.41 -18.52
CA ALA A 428 -16.87 19.01 -18.12
C ALA A 428 -17.72 18.75 -16.87
N GLU A 429 -17.75 19.70 -15.93
CA GLU A 429 -18.60 19.62 -14.73
C GLU A 429 -20.10 19.67 -15.08
N PHE A 430 -20.47 20.45 -16.10
CA PHE A 430 -21.85 20.54 -16.57
C PHE A 430 -22.29 19.33 -17.40
N ASP A 431 -21.42 18.81 -18.27
CA ASP A 431 -21.73 17.74 -19.22
C ASP A 431 -21.41 16.32 -18.71
N GLU A 432 -20.95 16.17 -17.45
CA GLU A 432 -20.42 14.91 -16.89
C GLU A 432 -19.32 14.28 -17.78
N ALA A 433 -18.47 15.12 -18.37
CA ALA A 433 -17.42 14.73 -19.31
C ALA A 433 -16.01 14.75 -18.66
N ASP A 434 -15.01 14.29 -19.40
CA ASP A 434 -13.62 14.22 -18.92
C ASP A 434 -12.85 15.49 -19.25
N ASN A 435 -12.10 16.03 -18.28
CA ASN A 435 -11.27 17.23 -18.47
C ASN A 435 -9.91 16.89 -19.13
N ILE A 436 -9.97 16.58 -20.43
CA ILE A 436 -8.78 16.35 -21.26
C ILE A 436 -8.72 17.42 -22.37
N GLY A 437 -7.74 18.30 -22.28
CA GLY A 437 -7.53 19.38 -23.25
C GLY A 437 -6.53 19.01 -24.33
N VAL A 438 -6.73 19.53 -25.54
CA VAL A 438 -5.73 19.46 -26.62
C VAL A 438 -5.27 20.87 -26.97
N LEU A 439 -4.01 21.17 -26.71
CA LEU A 439 -3.38 22.43 -27.10
C LEU A 439 -2.68 22.26 -28.45
N GLN A 440 -3.19 22.95 -29.46
CA GLN A 440 -2.61 22.98 -30.81
C GLN A 440 -2.02 24.35 -31.10
N GLY A 441 -0.71 24.42 -31.35
CA GLY A 441 -0.04 25.68 -31.65
C GLY A 441 1.26 25.50 -32.43
N PRO A 442 1.65 26.45 -33.30
CA PRO A 442 2.90 26.36 -34.04
C PRO A 442 4.11 26.34 -33.09
N ALA A 443 5.22 25.74 -33.52
CA ALA A 443 6.45 25.73 -32.74
C ALA A 443 6.87 27.16 -32.36
N GLY A 444 7.30 27.35 -31.10
CA GLY A 444 7.68 28.67 -30.58
C GLY A 444 6.51 29.56 -30.13
N CYS A 445 5.24 29.13 -30.23
CA CYS A 445 4.11 29.93 -29.74
C CYS A 445 4.09 30.13 -28.20
N GLY A 446 4.93 29.40 -27.46
CA GLY A 446 5.03 29.46 -26.01
C GLY A 446 4.07 28.51 -25.30
N LYS A 447 3.92 27.28 -25.81
CA LYS A 447 3.10 26.20 -25.22
C LYS A 447 3.41 25.98 -23.75
N THR A 448 4.68 26.06 -23.36
CA THR A 448 5.13 25.93 -21.97
C THR A 448 4.44 26.94 -21.05
N LYS A 449 4.40 28.21 -21.43
CA LYS A 449 3.72 29.26 -20.65
C LYS A 449 2.20 29.03 -20.57
N ILE A 450 1.58 28.61 -21.68
CA ILE A 450 0.14 28.29 -21.72
C ILE A 450 -0.18 27.14 -20.76
N ALA A 451 0.64 26.08 -20.76
CA ALA A 451 0.46 24.93 -19.87
C ALA A 451 0.66 25.30 -18.39
N LEU A 452 1.65 26.15 -18.06
CA LEU A 452 1.80 26.68 -16.71
C LEU A 452 0.58 27.52 -16.28
N GLU A 453 0.10 28.41 -17.13
CA GLU A 453 -1.10 29.22 -16.84
C GLU A 453 -2.35 28.37 -16.68
N TRP A 454 -2.53 27.33 -17.50
CA TRP A 454 -3.60 26.34 -17.33
C TRP A 454 -3.48 25.62 -15.97
N ALA A 455 -2.27 25.21 -15.58
CA ALA A 455 -2.03 24.52 -14.31
C ALA A 455 -2.37 25.42 -13.11
N SER A 456 -1.97 26.70 -13.12
CA SER A 456 -2.36 27.65 -12.07
C SER A 456 -3.88 27.84 -12.02
N ARG A 457 -4.52 28.11 -13.17
CA ARG A 457 -5.98 28.33 -13.24
C ARG A 457 -6.82 27.14 -12.79
N THR A 458 -6.25 25.93 -12.84
CA THR A 458 -6.91 24.70 -12.42
C THR A 458 -6.43 24.19 -11.06
N ASN A 459 -5.69 25.02 -10.30
CA ASN A 459 -5.13 24.77 -8.96
C ASN A 459 -4.26 23.51 -8.92
N ALA A 460 -3.17 23.50 -9.69
CA ALA A 460 -2.22 22.40 -9.68
C ALA A 460 -1.35 22.39 -8.40
N ASN A 461 -1.41 21.27 -7.69
CA ASN A 461 -0.49 20.95 -6.58
C ASN A 461 0.80 20.29 -7.08
N LYS A 462 0.74 19.60 -8.23
CA LYS A 462 1.87 18.90 -8.85
C LYS A 462 1.67 18.81 -10.35
N ILE A 463 2.74 18.94 -11.12
CA ILE A 463 2.72 18.81 -12.58
C ILE A 463 3.65 17.68 -13.00
N ILE A 464 3.15 16.73 -13.77
CA ILE A 464 3.98 15.71 -14.46
C ILE A 464 4.01 16.07 -15.94
N TRP A 465 5.20 16.42 -16.41
CA TRP A 465 5.46 16.75 -17.81
C TRP A 465 6.07 15.54 -18.50
N VAL A 466 5.30 14.92 -19.40
CA VAL A 466 5.72 13.74 -20.14
C VAL A 466 6.20 14.15 -21.52
N CYS A 467 7.48 13.94 -21.77
CA CYS A 467 8.13 14.26 -23.04
C CYS A 467 8.42 12.99 -23.86
N PRO A 468 8.53 13.09 -25.19
CA PRO A 468 8.85 11.94 -26.03
C PRO A 468 10.31 11.52 -25.94
N ARG A 469 11.21 12.42 -25.51
CA ARG A 469 12.66 12.20 -25.50
C ARG A 469 13.33 12.95 -24.35
N VAL A 470 14.46 12.42 -23.87
CA VAL A 470 15.26 13.02 -22.79
C VAL A 470 15.74 14.43 -23.13
N GLN A 471 16.10 14.71 -24.40
CA GLN A 471 16.56 16.05 -24.80
C GLN A 471 15.47 17.12 -24.64
N VAL A 472 14.21 16.75 -24.82
CA VAL A 472 13.08 17.68 -24.62
C VAL A 472 12.92 17.98 -23.12
N CYS A 473 13.05 16.95 -22.26
CA CYS A 473 13.07 17.14 -20.80
C CYS A 473 14.20 18.11 -20.38
N LEU A 474 15.41 17.95 -20.93
CA LEU A 474 16.55 18.81 -20.60
C LEU A 474 16.34 20.26 -21.05
N GLY A 475 15.74 20.46 -22.24
CA GLY A 475 15.37 21.79 -22.71
C GLY A 475 14.37 22.47 -21.77
N LEU A 476 13.30 21.75 -21.41
CA LEU A 476 12.31 22.26 -20.45
C LEU A 476 12.89 22.48 -19.06
N LEU A 477 13.79 21.62 -18.58
CA LEU A 477 14.47 21.79 -17.31
C LEU A 477 15.26 23.11 -17.30
N THR A 478 15.98 23.36 -18.38
CA THR A 478 16.77 24.60 -18.55
C THR A 478 15.87 25.82 -18.57
N ASP A 479 14.71 25.74 -19.24
CA ASP A 479 13.76 26.86 -19.30
C ASP A 479 13.11 27.10 -17.92
N LEU A 480 12.61 26.05 -17.26
CA LEU A 480 11.87 26.18 -16.00
C LEU A 480 12.75 26.60 -14.81
N THR A 481 14.04 26.24 -14.83
CA THR A 481 15.01 26.61 -13.76
C THR A 481 15.60 28.01 -13.93
N GLN A 482 15.35 28.69 -15.07
CA GLN A 482 15.78 30.08 -15.24
C GLN A 482 15.14 31.00 -14.17
N ALA A 483 15.86 32.05 -13.80
CA ALA A 483 15.39 33.08 -12.86
C ALA A 483 14.07 33.74 -13.29
N GLU A 484 13.75 33.66 -14.58
CA GLU A 484 12.57 34.21 -15.21
C GLU A 484 11.32 33.32 -15.09
N TYR A 485 11.49 32.06 -14.69
CA TYR A 485 10.42 31.05 -14.56
C TYR A 485 10.22 30.64 -13.09
N LEU A 486 10.67 29.44 -12.68
CA LEU A 486 10.36 28.82 -11.39
C LEU A 486 11.64 28.42 -10.62
N PRO A 487 12.55 29.36 -10.30
CA PRO A 487 13.84 29.05 -9.70
C PRO A 487 13.76 28.50 -8.27
N GLU A 488 12.66 28.77 -7.56
CA GLU A 488 12.41 28.33 -6.17
C GLU A 488 11.49 27.10 -6.07
N SER A 489 11.11 26.50 -7.21
CA SER A 489 10.31 25.27 -7.25
C SER A 489 11.21 24.03 -7.22
N ARG A 490 10.70 22.92 -6.69
CA ARG A 490 11.38 21.62 -6.75
C ARG A 490 11.10 21.00 -8.12
N ILE A 491 12.04 21.14 -9.06
CA ILE A 491 11.91 20.59 -10.41
C ILE A 491 12.71 19.30 -10.50
N GLU A 492 12.00 18.18 -10.68
CA GLU A 492 12.59 16.85 -10.82
C GLU A 492 12.76 16.49 -12.29
N ILE A 493 13.94 16.00 -12.66
CA ILE A 493 14.13 15.27 -13.91
C ILE A 493 14.21 13.78 -13.58
N PHE A 494 13.26 13.02 -14.12
CA PHE A 494 13.14 11.58 -13.90
C PHE A 494 13.11 10.86 -15.25
N THR A 495 14.28 10.44 -15.71
CA THR A 495 14.48 9.72 -16.96
C THR A 495 15.35 8.49 -16.71
N GLY A 496 15.53 7.63 -17.72
CA GLY A 496 16.44 6.49 -17.60
C GLY A 496 17.89 6.88 -17.30
N GLU A 497 18.31 8.08 -17.71
CA GLU A 497 19.69 8.58 -17.57
C GLU A 497 19.88 9.51 -16.37
N TYR A 498 18.86 10.31 -16.03
CA TYR A 498 18.93 11.35 -15.01
C TYR A 498 17.80 11.20 -14.00
N LYS A 499 18.14 11.14 -12.71
CA LYS A 499 17.18 11.11 -11.59
C LYS A 499 17.64 12.12 -10.54
N LYS A 500 17.24 13.37 -10.70
CA LYS A 500 17.70 14.51 -9.89
C LYS A 500 16.56 15.46 -9.56
N ILE A 501 16.56 16.01 -8.36
CA ILE A 501 15.65 17.09 -7.93
C ILE A 501 16.45 18.38 -7.80
N LEU A 502 16.18 19.33 -8.69
CA LEU A 502 16.81 20.64 -8.67
C LEU A 502 16.00 21.58 -7.78
N THR A 503 16.69 22.34 -6.94
CA THR A 503 16.11 23.34 -6.04
C THR A 503 17.00 24.59 -6.01
N ASN A 504 16.41 25.75 -5.70
CA ASN A 504 17.13 27.00 -5.45
C ASN A 504 18.10 27.43 -6.57
N GLY A 505 17.72 27.19 -7.84
CA GLY A 505 18.55 27.55 -8.99
C GLY A 505 19.88 26.79 -9.10
N MET A 506 20.04 25.65 -8.42
CA MET A 506 21.22 24.79 -8.58
C MET A 506 21.34 24.26 -10.01
N SER A 507 22.57 24.15 -10.50
CA SER A 507 22.84 23.55 -11.81
C SER A 507 22.68 22.03 -11.75
N MET A 508 22.44 21.40 -12.91
CA MET A 508 22.33 19.93 -12.99
C MET A 508 23.65 19.23 -12.62
N GLU A 509 24.79 19.87 -12.87
CA GLU A 509 26.12 19.35 -12.53
C GLU A 509 26.36 19.32 -11.02
N ASP A 510 25.88 20.34 -10.31
CA ASP A 510 26.06 20.48 -8.86
C ASP A 510 25.00 19.71 -8.04
N THR A 511 23.94 19.24 -8.68
CA THR A 511 22.84 18.53 -8.02
C THR A 511 23.17 17.02 -7.92
N PRO A 512 23.14 16.44 -6.70
CA PRO A 512 23.36 15.00 -6.52
C PRO A 512 22.18 14.18 -7.08
N ASP A 513 22.41 12.88 -7.27
CA ASP A 513 21.34 11.95 -7.64
C ASP A 513 20.34 11.80 -6.49
N THR A 514 19.06 11.75 -6.84
CA THR A 514 17.96 11.60 -5.89
C THR A 514 17.96 10.19 -5.30
N SER A 515 17.67 10.10 -4.00
CA SER A 515 17.46 8.81 -3.33
C SER A 515 16.24 8.10 -3.91
N GLU A 516 16.22 6.77 -3.85
CA GLU A 516 15.11 6.02 -4.42
C GLU A 516 13.78 6.22 -3.70
N SER A 517 13.82 6.57 -2.42
CA SER A 517 12.63 6.88 -1.62
C SER A 517 11.98 8.21 -2.00
N ASP A 518 12.75 9.12 -2.60
CA ASP A 518 12.32 10.48 -2.92
C ASP A 518 11.99 10.67 -4.40
N TYR A 519 11.98 9.60 -5.20
CA TYR A 519 11.59 9.65 -6.60
C TYR A 519 10.14 10.13 -6.76
N PHE A 520 9.91 10.89 -7.82
CA PHE A 520 8.64 11.52 -8.14
C PHE A 520 8.18 12.54 -7.09
N SER A 521 9.00 12.95 -6.12
CA SER A 521 8.58 13.89 -5.05
C SER A 521 8.67 15.38 -5.42
N GLY A 522 9.08 15.72 -6.64
CA GLY A 522 9.14 17.11 -7.12
C GLY A 522 7.77 17.78 -7.31
N ASP A 523 7.72 19.11 -7.24
CA ASP A 523 6.53 19.92 -7.55
C ASP A 523 6.22 19.83 -9.06
N ILE A 524 7.27 19.83 -9.89
CA ILE A 524 7.21 19.58 -11.33
C ILE A 524 8.14 18.41 -11.66
N VAL A 525 7.60 17.35 -12.25
CA VAL A 525 8.35 16.16 -12.65
C VAL A 525 8.44 16.10 -14.18
N LEU A 526 9.64 16.28 -14.72
CA LEU A 526 9.95 16.15 -16.14
C LEU A 526 10.39 14.72 -16.41
N THR A 527 9.58 13.96 -17.15
CA THR A 527 9.78 12.53 -17.36
C THR A 527 9.54 12.14 -18.80
N THR A 528 10.04 10.98 -19.20
CA THR A 528 9.72 10.38 -20.49
C THR A 528 8.57 9.38 -20.37
N ILE A 529 7.91 9.08 -21.49
CA ILE A 529 6.75 8.17 -21.54
C ILE A 529 7.07 6.76 -21.02
N ASP A 530 8.28 6.26 -21.27
CA ASP A 530 8.72 4.92 -20.85
C ASP A 530 8.80 4.82 -19.33
N GLN A 531 9.22 5.90 -18.65
CA GLN A 531 9.22 5.92 -17.19
C GLN A 531 7.80 5.88 -16.63
N VAL A 532 6.86 6.67 -17.20
CA VAL A 532 5.46 6.65 -16.76
C VAL A 532 4.81 5.28 -17.01
N ILE A 533 5.06 4.67 -18.17
CA ILE A 533 4.54 3.35 -18.51
C ILE A 533 5.16 2.25 -17.64
N ASN A 534 6.46 2.34 -17.35
CA ASN A 534 7.11 1.41 -16.43
C ASN A 534 6.43 1.42 -15.05
N ASN A 535 5.82 2.53 -14.63
CA ASN A 535 5.07 2.61 -13.37
C ASN A 535 3.77 1.78 -13.41
N ILE A 536 3.20 1.56 -14.60
CA ILE A 536 2.01 0.72 -14.81
C ILE A 536 2.42 -0.76 -14.93
N ILE A 537 3.50 -1.03 -15.66
CA ILE A 537 3.88 -2.40 -16.02
C ILE A 537 4.68 -3.05 -14.90
N SER A 538 5.64 -2.33 -14.33
CA SER A 538 6.53 -2.90 -13.32
C SER A 538 5.79 -3.14 -12.01
N HIS A 539 6.24 -4.16 -11.28
CA HIS A 539 5.82 -4.37 -9.89
C HIS A 539 6.70 -3.55 -8.95
N HIS A 540 7.91 -3.16 -9.34
CA HIS A 540 8.84 -2.34 -8.55
C HIS A 540 8.29 -0.92 -8.35
N LYS A 541 8.24 -0.43 -7.11
CA LYS A 541 7.93 0.98 -6.76
C LYS A 541 6.56 1.54 -7.20
N VAL A 542 5.60 0.68 -7.54
CA VAL A 542 4.18 0.99 -7.80
C VAL A 542 3.51 1.88 -6.74
N THR A 543 3.99 1.85 -5.49
CA THR A 543 3.26 2.36 -4.32
C THR A 543 2.84 3.83 -4.41
N THR A 544 3.63 4.69 -5.06
CA THR A 544 3.35 6.14 -5.14
C THR A 544 3.18 6.64 -6.56
N GLN A 545 3.92 6.11 -7.54
CA GLN A 545 4.08 6.81 -8.83
C GLN A 545 2.83 6.82 -9.71
N MET A 546 2.06 5.73 -9.75
CA MET A 546 0.78 5.71 -10.49
C MET A 546 -0.29 6.52 -9.74
N THR A 547 -0.28 6.49 -8.41
CA THR A 547 -1.19 7.29 -7.58
C THR A 547 -0.90 8.79 -7.72
N ASP A 548 0.38 9.17 -7.78
CA ASP A 548 0.84 10.52 -8.09
C ASP A 548 0.45 10.93 -9.51
N PHE A 549 0.65 10.04 -10.49
CA PHE A 549 0.23 10.28 -11.86
C PHE A 549 -1.27 10.57 -11.92
N MET A 550 -2.09 9.75 -11.25
CA MET A 550 -3.53 9.92 -11.21
C MET A 550 -3.91 11.25 -10.56
N GLN A 551 -3.33 11.64 -9.44
CA GLN A 551 -3.65 12.86 -8.70
C GLN A 551 -3.14 14.16 -9.35
N ALA A 552 -1.96 14.13 -9.99
CA ALA A 552 -1.30 15.32 -10.54
C ALA A 552 -1.92 15.83 -11.86
N HIS A 553 -1.60 17.07 -12.22
CA HIS A 553 -1.84 17.62 -13.55
C HIS A 553 -0.81 17.05 -14.52
N VAL A 554 -1.26 16.51 -15.65
CA VAL A 554 -0.36 15.83 -16.60
C VAL A 554 -0.32 16.60 -17.91
N VAL A 555 0.89 16.90 -18.39
CA VAL A 555 1.12 17.53 -19.69
C VAL A 555 1.89 16.54 -20.56
N PHE A 556 1.26 16.04 -21.63
CA PHE A 556 1.94 15.27 -22.66
C PHE A 556 2.45 16.22 -23.74
N ASP A 557 3.75 16.48 -23.73
CA ASP A 557 4.36 17.36 -24.71
C ASP A 557 4.73 16.63 -25.99
N GLU A 558 4.55 17.31 -27.12
CA GLU A 558 4.81 16.76 -28.45
C GLU A 558 4.28 15.32 -28.63
N PHE A 559 3.08 15.03 -28.11
CA PHE A 559 2.58 13.65 -27.96
C PHE A 559 2.44 12.89 -29.29
N HIS A 560 2.29 13.61 -30.41
CA HIS A 560 2.27 13.05 -31.75
C HIS A 560 3.55 12.24 -32.11
N GLU A 561 4.69 12.52 -31.46
CA GLU A 561 5.91 11.71 -31.59
C GLU A 561 5.82 10.35 -30.89
N LEU A 562 4.88 10.18 -29.96
CA LEU A 562 4.66 8.92 -29.22
C LEU A 562 3.85 7.92 -30.04
N ILE A 563 2.97 8.40 -30.92
CA ILE A 563 2.06 7.58 -31.73
C ILE A 563 2.78 6.51 -32.59
N PRO A 564 3.88 6.80 -33.30
CA PRO A 564 4.55 5.79 -34.13
C PRO A 564 5.33 4.74 -33.33
N MET A 565 5.44 4.85 -32.01
CA MET A 565 6.17 3.89 -31.18
C MET A 565 5.27 2.67 -30.87
N PRO A 566 5.62 1.45 -31.34
CA PRO A 566 4.80 0.26 -31.10
C PRO A 566 4.64 -0.05 -29.61
N ALA A 567 3.46 -0.55 -29.20
CA ALA A 567 3.05 -0.83 -27.82
C ALA A 567 2.90 0.39 -26.89
N PHE A 568 3.70 1.44 -27.08
CA PHE A 568 3.57 2.70 -26.34
C PHE A 568 2.22 3.38 -26.58
N ASN A 569 1.69 3.28 -27.80
CA ASN A 569 0.37 3.79 -28.16
C ASN A 569 -0.77 3.18 -27.33
N LEU A 570 -0.77 1.87 -27.12
CA LEU A 570 -1.78 1.15 -26.34
C LEU A 570 -1.71 1.55 -24.86
N LEU A 571 -0.50 1.53 -24.30
CA LEU A 571 -0.26 1.84 -22.89
C LEU A 571 -0.50 3.34 -22.58
N PHE A 572 -0.18 4.22 -23.51
CA PHE A 572 -0.57 5.63 -23.45
C PHE A 572 -2.09 5.76 -23.42
N ALA A 573 -2.80 5.05 -24.29
CA ALA A 573 -4.26 5.11 -24.31
C ALA A 573 -4.89 4.56 -23.02
N GLU A 574 -4.30 3.53 -22.41
CA GLU A 574 -4.71 3.05 -21.07
C GLU A 574 -4.52 4.11 -19.98
N LEU A 575 -3.43 4.89 -20.00
CA LEU A 575 -3.20 5.99 -19.06
C LEU A 575 -4.24 7.11 -19.21
N ILE A 576 -4.51 7.49 -20.45
CA ILE A 576 -5.53 8.50 -20.76
C ILE A 576 -6.90 8.01 -20.32
N GLU A 577 -7.24 6.75 -20.62
CA GLU A 577 -8.51 6.16 -20.19
C GLU A 577 -8.60 6.06 -18.66
N ALA A 578 -7.51 5.74 -17.95
CA ALA A 578 -7.49 5.80 -16.49
C ALA A 578 -7.76 7.21 -15.98
N LYS A 579 -7.16 8.24 -16.58
CA LYS A 579 -7.37 9.66 -16.22
C LYS A 579 -8.81 10.12 -16.43
N LYS A 580 -9.48 9.66 -17.48
CA LYS A 580 -10.91 9.95 -17.71
C LYS A 580 -11.78 9.56 -16.53
N TYR A 581 -11.48 8.48 -15.83
CA TYR A 581 -12.24 8.11 -14.64
C TYR A 581 -12.17 9.10 -13.47
N ARG A 582 -11.33 10.14 -13.53
CA ARG A 582 -11.38 11.28 -12.59
C ARG A 582 -12.37 12.38 -13.02
N GLY A 583 -13.03 12.24 -14.16
CA GLY A 583 -13.99 13.19 -14.74
C GLY A 583 -13.40 14.60 -14.86
N VAL A 584 -14.02 15.55 -14.16
CA VAL A 584 -13.59 16.96 -14.07
C VAL A 584 -12.14 17.11 -13.57
N ASN A 585 -11.68 16.16 -12.76
CA ASN A 585 -10.32 16.16 -12.18
C ASN A 585 -9.31 15.35 -13.02
N ALA A 586 -9.64 14.98 -14.26
CA ALA A 586 -8.69 14.33 -15.16
C ALA A 586 -7.42 15.18 -15.38
N ASN A 587 -7.58 16.51 -15.45
CA ASN A 587 -6.50 17.52 -15.50
C ASN A 587 -5.34 17.08 -16.40
N THR A 588 -5.65 16.75 -17.66
CA THR A 588 -4.65 16.27 -18.63
C THR A 588 -4.63 17.17 -19.86
N LEU A 589 -3.44 17.57 -20.29
CA LEU A 589 -3.22 18.41 -21.45
C LEU A 589 -2.35 17.70 -22.48
N LEU A 590 -2.83 17.64 -23.73
CA LEU A 590 -2.12 17.05 -24.86
C LEU A 590 -1.61 18.17 -25.79
N ASN A 591 -0.29 18.39 -25.81
CA ASN A 591 0.31 19.42 -26.66
C ASN A 591 0.76 18.84 -28.01
N ARG A 592 0.35 19.47 -29.10
CA ARG A 592 0.82 19.13 -30.46
C ARG A 592 1.06 20.36 -31.34
N PRO A 593 1.92 20.24 -32.36
CA PRO A 593 2.08 21.29 -33.35
C PRO A 593 0.85 21.36 -34.25
N VAL A 594 0.63 22.51 -34.89
CA VAL A 594 -0.34 22.62 -35.99
C VAL A 594 0.22 21.87 -37.19
N ILE A 595 -0.29 20.66 -37.45
CA ILE A 595 0.03 19.91 -38.66
C ILE A 595 -0.87 20.43 -39.78
N VAL A 596 -0.31 21.22 -40.69
CA VAL A 596 -1.00 21.62 -41.91
C VAL A 596 -1.06 20.38 -42.82
N GLY A 597 -2.16 19.63 -42.78
CA GLY A 597 -2.45 18.57 -43.75
C GLY A 597 -2.58 17.12 -43.24
N GLY A 598 -2.89 16.88 -41.95
CA GLY A 598 -3.21 15.55 -41.44
C GLY A 598 -4.61 15.52 -40.84
N SER A 599 -5.44 14.56 -41.27
CA SER A 599 -6.77 14.29 -40.72
C SER A 599 -6.72 14.23 -39.18
N THR A 600 -7.72 14.86 -38.56
CA THR A 600 -8.05 14.73 -37.13
C THR A 600 -8.15 13.25 -36.76
N PHE A 601 -7.26 12.80 -35.88
CA PHE A 601 -7.41 11.60 -35.07
C PHE A 601 -8.02 11.99 -33.72
#